data_AF-A0A538AAG7-F1
#
_entry.id   AF-A0A538AAG7-F1
#
_cell.length_a   1.000
_cell.length_b   1.000
_cell.length_c   1.000
_cell.angle_alpha   90.00
_cell.angle_beta   90.00
_cell.angle_gamma   90.00
#
_symmetry.space_group_name_H-M   'P 1'
#
loop_
_entity.id
_entity.type
_entity.pdbx_description
1 polymer ?
#
loop_
_entity_poly.entity_id
_entity_poly.type
_entity_poly.pdbx_seq_one_letter_code
_entity_poly.pdbx_strand_id
1 'polypeptide(L)'
;MIGHGFFGHDGFGFGALHGQFTIAAPSGGYETLDTQLGTVSAVSSSSITLKSADAFTATYSVDANTLVNAGRDGIANVKAGDTVHVVAIVSGGKASAVEIIDGTNVQNLRGRWAPGVPFPDAPGA
;
A
#
# COMPACT_ATOMS: atom_id res chain seq x y z
N MET A 1 -6.89 -4.98 21.43
CA MET A 1 -7.21 -3.84 20.54
C MET A 1 -5.91 -3.31 19.98
N ILE A 2 -5.57 -3.68 18.75
CA ILE A 2 -4.40 -3.10 18.07
C ILE A 2 -4.93 -1.86 17.34
N GLY A 3 -4.39 -0.70 17.73
CA GLY A 3 -4.91 0.61 17.37
C GLY A 3 -4.78 0.90 15.89
N HIS A 4 -5.85 1.44 15.33
CA HIS A 4 -5.85 2.18 14.08
C HIS A 4 -4.77 3.28 14.12
N GLY A 5 -3.92 3.36 13.10
CA GLY A 5 -3.21 4.59 12.75
C GLY A 5 -1.67 4.58 12.75
N PHE A 6 -1.02 3.64 12.07
CA PHE A 6 0.41 3.79 11.71
C PHE A 6 0.74 3.59 10.22
N PHE A 7 -0.24 3.24 9.39
CA PHE A 7 -0.07 3.06 7.94
C PHE A 7 -0.71 4.24 7.20
N GLY A 8 0.04 5.34 7.15
CA GLY A 8 -0.34 6.52 6.39
C GLY A 8 -0.12 6.33 4.90
N HIS A 9 -0.59 7.31 4.13
CA HIS A 9 -0.49 7.38 2.66
C HIS A 9 0.95 7.31 2.13
N ASP A 10 1.94 7.61 2.99
CA ASP A 10 3.37 7.68 2.67
C ASP A 10 4.18 6.46 3.14
N GLY A 11 3.53 5.35 3.50
CA GLY A 11 4.15 4.14 4.02
C GLY A 11 4.24 4.08 5.55
N PHE A 12 5.05 3.15 6.08
CA PHE A 12 5.50 3.25 7.49
C PHE A 12 6.20 4.60 7.62
N GLY A 13 5.78 5.44 8.57
CA GLY A 13 6.09 6.88 8.70
C GLY A 13 7.57 7.30 8.91
N PHE A 14 8.50 6.65 8.23
CA PHE A 14 9.95 6.84 8.26
C PHE A 14 10.59 6.82 6.85
N GLY A 15 9.80 6.90 5.77
CA GLY A 15 10.31 6.77 4.39
C GLY A 15 10.73 5.34 4.01
N ALA A 16 10.13 4.33 4.65
CA ALA A 16 10.42 2.93 4.35
C ALA A 16 9.91 2.54 2.96
N LEU A 17 10.77 1.93 2.14
CA LEU A 17 10.43 1.46 0.79
C LEU A 17 9.83 0.05 0.80
N HIS A 18 10.44 -0.87 1.55
CA HIS A 18 9.86 -2.18 1.83
C HIS A 18 10.46 -2.76 3.11
N GLY A 19 9.80 -3.75 3.70
CA GLY A 19 10.32 -4.42 4.89
C GLY A 19 9.41 -5.53 5.40
N GLN A 20 9.97 -6.40 6.24
CA GLN A 20 9.25 -7.47 6.90
C GLN A 20 9.41 -7.37 8.41
N PHE A 21 8.32 -7.62 9.13
CA PHE A 21 8.24 -7.54 10.57
C PHE A 21 7.54 -8.77 11.12
N THR A 22 8.03 -9.31 12.22
CA THR A 22 7.29 -10.32 12.99
C THR A 22 6.34 -9.60 13.94
N ILE A 23 5.04 -9.90 13.85
CA ILE A 23 3.99 -9.33 14.69
C ILE A 23 3.27 -10.42 15.48
N ALA A 24 2.60 -10.05 16.56
CA ALA A 24 1.73 -10.98 17.30
C ALA A 24 0.46 -11.23 16.47
N ALA A 25 0.13 -12.50 16.24
CA ALA A 25 -1.06 -12.88 15.49
C ALA A 25 -2.33 -12.76 16.36
N PRO A 26 -3.49 -12.36 15.81
CA PRO A 26 -4.74 -12.27 16.55
C PRO A 26 -5.19 -13.59 17.20
N SER A 27 -4.87 -14.72 16.55
CA SER A 27 -5.16 -16.07 17.04
C SER A 27 -4.16 -16.59 18.09
N GLY A 28 -3.17 -15.77 18.47
CA GLY A 28 -2.01 -16.18 19.25
C GLY A 28 -0.84 -16.65 18.38
N GLY A 29 0.37 -16.59 18.93
CA GLY A 29 1.62 -16.84 18.20
C GLY A 29 2.12 -15.61 17.45
N TYR A 30 2.84 -15.84 16.36
CA TYR A 30 3.47 -14.80 15.55
C TYR A 30 3.20 -15.01 14.06
N GLU A 31 3.13 -13.91 13.32
CA GLU A 31 3.04 -13.90 11.86
C GLU A 31 4.00 -12.85 11.28
N THR A 32 4.28 -12.97 9.98
CA THR A 32 5.13 -12.01 9.28
C THR A 32 4.24 -11.02 8.54
N LEU A 33 4.47 -9.73 8.79
CA LEU A 33 3.86 -8.62 8.06
C LEU A 33 4.91 -8.07 7.09
N ASP A 34 4.53 -8.01 5.81
CA ASP A 34 5.28 -7.37 4.75
C ASP A 34 4.68 -6.01 4.42
N THR A 35 5.52 -5.03 4.16
CA THR A 35 5.10 -3.71 3.71
C THR A 35 5.94 -3.28 2.53
N GLN A 36 5.31 -2.60 1.56
CA GLN A 36 6.01 -2.03 0.42
C GLN A 36 5.33 -0.75 -0.06
N LEU A 37 6.13 0.27 -0.36
CA LEU A 37 5.76 1.45 -1.13
C LEU A 37 6.42 1.34 -2.51
N GLY A 38 5.64 1.36 -3.58
CA GLY A 38 6.19 1.24 -4.93
C GLY A 38 5.21 1.58 -6.04
N THR A 39 5.70 1.53 -7.27
CA THR A 39 4.91 1.73 -8.47
C THR A 39 4.30 0.40 -8.92
N VAL A 40 3.03 0.41 -9.31
CA VAL A 40 2.35 -0.75 -9.87
C VAL A 40 2.94 -1.10 -11.23
N SER A 41 3.45 -2.33 -11.35
CA SER A 41 3.97 -2.88 -12.61
C SER A 41 2.96 -3.81 -13.29
N ALA A 42 2.08 -4.46 -12.52
CA ALA A 42 0.97 -5.27 -13.02
C ALA A 42 -0.16 -5.32 -11.99
N VAL A 43 -1.41 -5.39 -12.46
CA VAL A 43 -2.60 -5.50 -11.60
C VAL A 43 -3.70 -6.31 -12.28
N SER A 44 -4.44 -7.04 -11.46
CA SER A 44 -5.65 -7.78 -11.82
C SER A 44 -6.65 -7.68 -10.66
N SER A 45 -7.84 -8.29 -10.81
CA SER A 45 -8.82 -8.33 -9.72
C SER A 45 -8.35 -9.08 -8.47
N SER A 46 -7.35 -9.96 -8.59
CA SER A 46 -6.90 -10.83 -7.49
C SER A 46 -5.40 -10.73 -7.19
N SER A 47 -4.69 -9.79 -7.81
CA SER A 47 -3.26 -9.63 -7.61
C SER A 47 -2.75 -8.25 -8.02
N ILE A 48 -1.75 -7.77 -7.30
CA ILE A 48 -1.01 -6.54 -7.59
C ILE A 48 0.49 -6.82 -7.48
N THR A 49 1.28 -6.29 -8.41
CA THR A 49 2.75 -6.37 -8.40
C THR A 49 3.32 -4.97 -8.33
N LEU A 50 4.15 -4.73 -7.32
CA LEU A 50 4.80 -3.44 -7.09
C LEU A 50 6.30 -3.53 -7.34
N LYS A 51 6.88 -2.42 -7.80
CA LYS A 51 8.32 -2.19 -7.82
C LYS A 51 8.64 -0.95 -7.00
N SER A 52 9.43 -1.09 -5.94
CA SER A 52 9.91 0.02 -5.10
C SER A 52 11.14 0.69 -5.71
N ALA A 53 11.52 1.85 -5.17
CA ALA A 53 12.63 2.65 -5.69
C ALA A 53 14.01 1.97 -5.59
N ASP A 54 14.16 1.04 -4.65
CA ASP A 54 15.34 0.17 -4.49
C ASP A 54 15.33 -1.05 -5.42
N ALA A 55 14.41 -1.07 -6.39
CA ALA A 55 14.19 -2.13 -7.36
C ALA A 55 13.65 -3.46 -6.79
N PHE A 56 13.30 -3.52 -5.49
CA PHE A 56 12.58 -4.67 -4.95
C PHE A 56 11.22 -4.81 -5.62
N THR A 57 10.85 -6.05 -5.95
CA THR A 57 9.59 -6.38 -6.63
C THR A 57 8.89 -7.49 -5.87
N ALA A 58 7.63 -7.27 -5.54
CA ALA A 58 6.79 -8.28 -4.92
C ALA A 58 5.39 -8.29 -5.53
N THR A 59 4.77 -9.46 -5.45
CA THR A 59 3.40 -9.70 -5.89
C THR A 59 2.56 -10.10 -4.70
N TYR A 60 1.43 -9.42 -4.52
CA TYR A 60 0.50 -9.62 -3.43
C TYR A 60 -0.82 -10.15 -3.97
N SER A 61 -1.41 -11.12 -3.28
CA SER A 61 -2.77 -11.56 -3.60
C SER A 61 -3.79 -10.58 -3.02
N VAL A 62 -4.84 -10.32 -3.80
CA VAL A 62 -5.98 -9.48 -3.43
C VAL A 62 -7.21 -10.37 -3.36
N ASP A 63 -7.98 -10.24 -2.29
CA ASP A 63 -9.25 -10.95 -2.14
C ASP A 63 -10.35 -10.03 -1.58
N ALA A 64 -11.51 -10.62 -1.26
CA ALA A 64 -12.67 -9.87 -0.77
C ALA A 64 -12.47 -9.23 0.62
N ASN A 65 -11.46 -9.66 1.38
CA ASN A 65 -11.12 -9.12 2.70
C ASN A 65 -10.02 -8.05 2.63
N THR A 66 -9.36 -7.88 1.48
CA THR A 66 -8.37 -6.82 1.30
C THR A 66 -9.05 -5.46 1.34
N LEU A 67 -8.62 -4.59 2.26
CA LEU A 67 -9.03 -3.18 2.26
C LEU A 67 -8.31 -2.45 1.12
N VAL A 68 -9.05 -1.98 0.11
CA VAL A 68 -8.47 -1.26 -1.04
C VAL A 68 -8.96 0.18 -1.09
N ASN A 69 -8.06 1.11 -0.80
CA ASN A 69 -8.31 2.55 -0.87
C ASN A 69 -7.77 3.13 -2.18
N ALA A 70 -8.56 2.99 -3.25
CA ALA A 70 -8.25 3.51 -4.59
C ALA A 70 -9.45 4.25 -5.22
N GLY A 71 -10.39 4.69 -4.38
CA GLY A 71 -11.68 5.24 -4.82
C GLY A 71 -12.80 4.20 -4.81
N ARG A 72 -13.93 4.56 -5.44
CA ARG A 72 -15.21 3.85 -5.30
C ARG A 72 -15.14 2.35 -5.65
N ASP A 73 -14.39 2.00 -6.69
CA ASP A 73 -14.42 0.65 -7.27
C ASP A 73 -13.19 -0.19 -6.83
N GLY A 74 -12.47 0.26 -5.78
CA GLY A 74 -11.40 -0.51 -5.14
C GLY A 74 -10.27 -0.89 -6.11
N ILE A 75 -9.85 -2.16 -6.10
CA ILE A 75 -8.74 -2.65 -6.93
C ILE A 75 -8.97 -2.42 -8.43
N ALA A 76 -10.22 -2.33 -8.89
CA ALA A 76 -10.54 -2.04 -10.28
C ALA A 76 -10.12 -0.62 -10.70
N ASN A 77 -9.90 0.29 -9.76
CA ASN A 77 -9.41 1.65 -10.02
C ASN A 77 -7.89 1.74 -10.12
N VAL A 78 -7.14 0.84 -9.48
CA VAL A 78 -5.67 0.79 -9.54
C VAL A 78 -5.21 0.48 -10.97
N LYS A 79 -4.15 1.15 -11.43
CA LYS A 79 -3.54 0.98 -12.76
C LYS A 79 -2.02 0.85 -12.66
N ALA A 80 -1.43 0.28 -13.71
CA ALA A 80 0.02 0.32 -13.87
C ALA A 80 0.50 1.77 -13.91
N GLY A 81 1.57 2.07 -13.17
CA GLY A 81 2.09 3.42 -12.99
C GLY A 81 1.60 4.14 -11.72
N ASP A 82 0.55 3.65 -11.05
CA ASP A 82 0.12 4.24 -9.77
C ASP A 82 1.15 3.97 -8.67
N THR A 83 1.33 4.93 -7.76
CA THR A 83 2.13 4.74 -6.55
C THR A 83 1.23 4.16 -5.47
N VAL A 84 1.59 2.99 -4.94
CA VAL A 84 0.77 2.24 -4.00
C VAL A 84 1.59 1.84 -2.77
N HIS A 85 0.96 1.92 -1.61
CA HIS A 85 1.43 1.30 -0.37
C HIS A 85 0.64 0.02 -0.11
N VAL A 86 1.33 -1.07 0.19
CA VAL A 86 0.76 -2.37 0.56
C VAL A 86 1.21 -2.76 1.95
N VAL A 87 0.27 -3.35 2.69
CA VAL A 87 0.54 -4.17 3.86
C VAL A 87 -0.02 -5.56 3.59
N ALA A 88 0.78 -6.59 3.83
CA ALA A 88 0.42 -7.97 3.58
C ALA A 88 0.86 -8.89 4.72
N ILE A 89 0.12 -9.97 4.94
CA ILE A 89 0.56 -11.07 5.80
C ILE A 89 1.26 -12.12 4.95
N VAL A 90 2.45 -12.52 5.37
CA VAL A 90 3.26 -13.55 4.71
C VAL A 90 3.10 -14.87 5.44
N SER A 91 2.62 -15.88 4.72
CA SER A 91 2.51 -17.25 5.22
C SER A 91 2.85 -18.25 4.13
N GLY A 92 3.72 -19.21 4.42
CA GLY A 92 4.15 -20.24 3.45
C GLY A 92 4.74 -19.66 2.16
N GLY A 93 5.40 -18.50 2.24
CA GLY A 93 5.98 -17.81 1.07
C GLY A 93 4.95 -17.05 0.20
N LYS A 94 3.69 -16.93 0.64
CA LYS A 94 2.65 -16.16 -0.04
C LYS A 94 2.37 -14.89 0.74
N ALA A 95 2.31 -13.75 0.04
CA ALA A 95 1.97 -12.46 0.63
C ALA A 95 0.50 -12.10 0.30
N SER A 96 -0.36 -12.15 1.31
CA SER A 96 -1.77 -11.80 1.20
C SER A 96 -1.99 -10.37 1.63
N ALA A 97 -2.40 -9.49 0.70
CA ALA A 97 -2.65 -8.09 1.01
C ALA A 97 -3.82 -7.95 2.00
N VAL A 98 -3.58 -7.24 3.09
CA VAL A 98 -4.63 -6.84 4.04
C VAL A 98 -5.06 -5.40 3.81
N GLU A 99 -4.14 -4.55 3.36
CA GLU A 99 -4.42 -3.15 3.01
C GLU A 99 -3.62 -2.74 1.77
N ILE A 100 -4.29 -2.02 0.87
CA ILE A 100 -3.74 -1.40 -0.32
C ILE A 100 -4.21 0.04 -0.36
N ILE A 101 -3.27 0.97 -0.39
CA ILE A 101 -3.54 2.41 -0.49
C ILE A 101 -2.96 2.90 -1.81
N ASP A 102 -3.82 3.35 -2.71
CA ASP A 102 -3.41 3.99 -3.96
C ASP A 102 -3.13 5.47 -3.71
N GLY A 103 -1.84 5.75 -3.58
CA GLY A 103 -1.21 7.07 -3.54
C GLY A 103 -1.87 8.05 -4.50
N THR A 104 -1.74 7.72 -5.77
CA THR A 104 -2.14 8.52 -6.91
C THR A 104 -3.63 8.83 -6.89
N ASN A 105 -4.47 7.79 -6.81
CA ASN A 105 -5.91 7.96 -6.86
C ASN A 105 -6.44 8.73 -5.65
N VAL A 106 -6.00 8.41 -4.43
CA VAL A 106 -6.44 9.12 -3.23
C VAL A 106 -6.08 10.61 -3.28
N GLN A 107 -4.88 10.97 -3.73
CA GLN A 107 -4.47 12.37 -3.94
C GLN A 107 -5.36 13.07 -4.98
N ASN A 108 -5.58 12.44 -6.13
CA ASN A 108 -6.43 12.98 -7.19
C ASN A 108 -7.87 13.20 -6.71
N LEU A 109 -8.44 12.25 -5.95
CA LEU A 109 -9.79 12.35 -5.40
C LEU A 109 -9.89 13.51 -4.39
N ARG A 110 -8.89 13.69 -3.52
CA ARG A 110 -8.82 14.78 -2.54
C ARG A 110 -8.69 16.15 -3.20
N GLY A 111 -7.85 16.26 -4.22
CA GLY A 111 -7.61 17.52 -4.96
C GLY A 111 -8.84 18.10 -5.65
N ARG A 112 -9.91 17.32 -5.86
CA ARG A 112 -11.15 17.82 -6.48
C ARG A 112 -12.00 18.73 -5.59
N TRP A 113 -11.85 18.63 -4.28
CA TRP A 113 -12.69 19.36 -3.32
C TRP A 113 -11.90 20.05 -2.22
N ALA A 114 -10.64 19.66 -1.98
CA ALA A 114 -9.76 20.37 -1.08
C ALA A 114 -9.30 21.69 -1.75
N PRO A 115 -9.51 22.87 -1.13
CA PRO A 115 -8.92 24.10 -1.63
C PRO A 115 -7.40 23.94 -1.67
N GLY A 116 -6.78 24.35 -2.78
CA GLY A 116 -5.35 24.20 -3.00
C GLY A 116 -4.57 24.91 -1.90
N VAL A 117 -4.10 24.16 -0.91
CA VAL A 117 -2.96 24.60 -0.10
C VAL A 117 -1.75 24.53 -1.03
N PRO A 118 -1.07 25.65 -1.31
CA PRO A 118 0.22 25.59 -1.98
C PRO A 118 1.12 24.75 -1.09
N PHE A 119 1.46 23.53 -1.52
CA PHE A 119 2.58 22.83 -0.92
C PHE A 119 3.83 23.61 -1.32
N PRO A 120 4.72 23.99 -0.39
CA PRO A 120 6.01 24.52 -0.79
C PRO A 120 6.67 23.51 -1.72
N ASP A 121 7.20 23.99 -2.85
CA ASP A 121 7.92 23.18 -3.81
C ASP A 121 8.91 22.26 -3.08
N ALA A 122 8.94 20.98 -3.46
CA ALA A 122 9.93 20.05 -2.92
C ALA A 122 11.33 20.65 -3.13
N PRO A 123 12.21 20.66 -2.11
CA PRO A 123 13.59 21.09 -2.33
C PRO A 123 14.29 20.11 -3.29
N GLY A 124 14.61 20.58 -4.50
CA GLY A 124 15.56 19.92 -5.41
C GLY A 124 15.01 19.62 -6.80
N ALA A 125 15.06 20.62 -7.68
CA ALA A 125 15.39 20.42 -9.09
C ALA A 125 16.92 20.33 -9.25
#